data_AF-A0A355CB88-F1
#
_entry.id   AF-A0A355CB88-F1
#
_cell.length_a   1.000
_cell.length_b   1.000
_cell.length_c   1.000
_cell.angle_alpha   90.00
_cell.angle_beta   90.00
_cell.angle_gamma   90.00
#
_symmetry.space_group_name_H-M   'P 1'
#
loop_
_entity.id
_entity.type
_entity.pdbx_description
1 polymer ?
#
loop_
_entity_poly.entity_id
_entity_poly.type
_entity_poly.pdbx_seq_one_letter_code
_entity_poly.pdbx_strand_id
1 'polypeptide(L)'
;MNGTIDRRKHRENSLFIGGILNKQQGENLRFNLQANLGVVGVDLGEFNLEGEVETGFTIAGKRTVLSGHAYIKNLTPNYLQKHYHSKYFWWNKDFNNMRRVFVGGKLYIPFTNTTLSVGVENLQNYIYFDKDRNSAQYSSNVQVLTVGVEQNLRLGVFNWDNRVVYQTSGNQEVIPVPTVSIYSNMYLKALIVNELTFQFGVDAHYHTAYFSPGYEPALLQFYNQRE
;
A
#
# COMPACT_ATOMS: atom_id res chain seq x y z
N MET A 1 34.20 -0.01 -38.16
CA MET A 1 34.36 0.48 -36.78
C MET A 1 33.87 -0.61 -35.84
N ASN A 2 34.79 -1.39 -35.28
CA ASN A 2 34.47 -2.45 -34.33
C ASN A 2 34.18 -1.82 -32.96
N GLY A 3 32.91 -1.54 -32.69
CA GLY A 3 32.46 -1.21 -31.34
C GLY A 3 32.37 -2.49 -30.53
N THR A 4 33.39 -2.77 -29.72
CA THR A 4 33.27 -3.76 -28.65
C THR A 4 32.13 -3.35 -27.74
N ILE A 5 31.04 -4.12 -27.75
CA ILE A 5 29.95 -4.01 -26.77
C ILE A 5 30.57 -4.40 -25.43
N ASP A 6 31.08 -3.42 -24.69
CA ASP A 6 31.55 -3.60 -23.33
C ASP A 6 30.34 -3.90 -22.46
N ARG A 7 30.09 -5.19 -22.25
CA ARG A 7 28.99 -5.70 -21.46
C ARG A 7 29.34 -5.48 -19.99
N ARG A 8 29.22 -4.22 -19.53
CA ARG A 8 29.50 -3.85 -18.13
C ARG A 8 28.68 -4.72 -17.20
N LYS A 9 29.37 -5.60 -16.47
CA LYS A 9 28.76 -6.48 -15.47
C LYS A 9 28.54 -5.65 -14.20
N HIS A 10 27.30 -5.25 -13.94
CA HIS A 10 26.92 -4.63 -12.67
C HIS A 10 26.57 -5.72 -11.64
N ARG A 11 27.09 -5.59 -10.42
CA ARG A 11 26.78 -6.51 -9.31
C ARG A 11 26.55 -5.70 -8.05
N GLU A 12 25.33 -5.77 -7.53
CA GLU A 12 24.95 -5.23 -6.24
C GLU A 12 24.78 -6.38 -5.26
N ASN A 13 25.36 -6.25 -4.08
CA ASN A 13 25.19 -7.18 -2.97
C ASN A 13 24.78 -6.36 -1.76
N SER A 14 23.89 -6.90 -0.94
CA SER A 14 23.50 -6.32 0.34
C SER A 14 23.35 -7.41 1.39
N LEU A 15 23.63 -7.07 2.64
CA LEU A 15 23.40 -7.92 3.80
C LEU A 15 22.46 -7.19 4.75
N PHE A 16 21.42 -7.89 5.19
CA PHE A 16 20.46 -7.39 6.16
C PHE A 16 20.52 -8.23 7.44
N ILE A 17 20.38 -7.55 8.58
CA ILE A 17 20.12 -8.18 9.88
C ILE A 17 18.73 -7.75 10.31
N GLY A 18 17.93 -8.72 10.76
CA GLY A 18 16.57 -8.45 11.18
C GLY A 18 16.11 -9.31 12.34
N GLY A 19 15.00 -8.92 12.94
CA GLY A 19 14.37 -9.59 14.06
C GLY A 19 12.86 -9.41 14.04
N ILE A 20 12.17 -10.38 14.60
CA ILE A 20 10.72 -10.35 14.79
C ILE A 20 10.45 -10.64 16.26
N LEU A 21 9.65 -9.79 16.90
CA LEU A 21 9.12 -9.99 18.23
C LEU A 21 7.59 -9.98 18.12
N ASN A 22 6.97 -11.13 18.39
CA ASN A 22 5.52 -11.24 18.31
C ASN A 22 4.92 -11.94 19.53
N LYS A 23 3.64 -11.66 19.76
CA LYS A 23 2.78 -12.37 20.69
C LYS A 23 1.43 -12.55 20.02
N GLN A 24 1.16 -13.80 19.61
CA GLN A 24 -0.13 -14.18 19.02
C GLN A 24 -1.03 -14.94 20.00
N GLN A 25 -0.45 -15.45 21.09
CA GLN A 25 -1.17 -16.19 22.11
C GLN A 25 -1.76 -15.25 23.16
N GLY A 26 -3.08 -15.28 23.29
CA GLY A 26 -3.85 -14.45 24.21
C GLY A 26 -5.03 -13.76 23.54
N GLU A 27 -6.05 -13.49 24.34
CA GLU A 27 -7.29 -12.89 23.87
C GLU A 27 -7.29 -11.36 23.96
N ASN A 28 -6.44 -10.73 24.76
CA ASN A 28 -6.61 -9.29 25.07
C ASN A 28 -5.60 -8.39 24.36
N LEU A 29 -4.40 -8.90 24.09
CA LEU A 29 -3.33 -8.14 23.45
C LEU A 29 -2.47 -9.06 22.60
N ARG A 30 -2.51 -8.83 21.29
CA ARG A 30 -1.59 -9.42 20.32
C ARG A 30 -0.74 -8.30 19.74
N PHE A 31 0.50 -8.62 19.43
CA PHE A 31 1.36 -7.67 18.75
C PHE A 31 2.38 -8.39 17.87
N ASN A 32 2.86 -7.70 16.86
CA ASN A 32 3.92 -8.14 15.99
C ASN A 32 4.82 -6.95 15.69
N LEU A 33 6.10 -7.06 16.01
CA LEU A 33 7.11 -6.05 15.76
C LEU A 33 8.19 -6.69 14.90
N GLN A 34 8.48 -6.10 13.74
CA GLN A 34 9.53 -6.53 12.84
C GLN A 34 10.51 -5.38 12.62
N ALA A 35 11.80 -5.68 12.66
CA ALA A 35 12.85 -4.73 12.35
C ALA A 35 13.87 -5.38 11.41
N ASN A 36 14.28 -4.68 10.36
CA ASN A 36 15.34 -5.07 9.43
C ASN A 36 16.28 -3.88 9.19
N LEU A 37 17.59 -4.13 9.12
CA LEU A 37 18.64 -3.14 8.91
C LEU A 37 19.66 -3.65 7.88
N GLY A 38 19.91 -2.88 6.83
CA GLY A 38 20.98 -3.10 5.87
C GLY A 38 22.32 -2.70 6.46
N VAL A 39 23.20 -3.68 6.66
CA VAL A 39 24.48 -3.52 7.38
C VAL A 39 25.69 -3.53 6.47
N VAL A 40 25.55 -4.02 5.23
CA VAL A 40 26.62 -4.06 4.23
C VAL A 40 25.99 -3.93 2.85
N GLY A 41 26.71 -3.32 1.91
CA GLY A 41 26.35 -3.34 0.50
C GLY A 41 25.72 -2.04 0.01
N VAL A 42 24.95 -2.15 -1.08
CA VAL A 42 24.29 -0.98 -1.69
C VAL A 42 23.16 -0.43 -0.80
N ASP A 43 22.57 -1.28 0.05
CA ASP A 43 21.49 -0.91 0.97
C ASP A 43 22.00 -0.57 2.38
N LEU A 44 23.28 -0.18 2.51
CA LEU A 44 23.84 0.23 3.80
C LEU A 44 23.06 1.41 4.38
N GLY A 45 22.53 1.26 5.60
CA GLY A 45 21.71 2.28 6.25
C GLY A 45 20.23 2.27 5.83
N GLU A 46 19.82 1.33 4.97
CA GLU A 46 18.42 0.98 4.80
C GLU A 46 17.88 0.38 6.09
N PHE A 47 16.69 0.81 6.52
CA PHE A 47 16.02 0.17 7.64
C PHE A 47 14.51 0.15 7.46
N ASN A 48 13.89 -0.87 8.04
CA ASN A 48 12.43 -1.02 8.10
C ASN A 48 12.07 -1.47 9.52
N LEU A 49 11.26 -0.66 10.20
CA LEU A 49 10.63 -1.00 11.47
C LEU A 49 9.12 -0.95 11.29
N GLU A 50 8.45 -2.06 11.59
CA GLU A 50 7.02 -2.24 11.38
C GLU A 50 6.39 -2.87 12.63
N GLY A 51 5.27 -2.32 13.07
CA GLY A 51 4.59 -2.73 14.29
C GLY A 51 3.09 -2.85 14.06
N GLU A 52 2.53 -3.94 14.54
CA GLU A 52 1.09 -4.20 14.60
C GLU A 52 0.72 -4.52 16.05
N VAL A 53 -0.41 -3.97 16.49
CA VAL A 53 -1.01 -4.26 17.79
C VAL A 53 -2.48 -4.52 17.59
N GLU A 54 -3.02 -5.49 18.30
CA GLU A 54 -4.45 -5.82 18.29
C GLU A 54 -4.91 -6.04 19.72
N THR A 55 -6.03 -5.42 20.08
CA THR A 55 -6.71 -5.62 21.35
C THR A 55 -8.19 -5.88 21.12
N GLY A 56 -8.75 -6.81 21.90
CA GLY A 56 -10.17 -7.14 21.90
C GLY A 56 -10.84 -6.68 23.19
N PHE A 57 -12.02 -6.08 23.07
CA PHE A 57 -12.86 -5.73 24.22
C PHE A 57 -14.33 -5.96 23.88
N THR A 58 -15.16 -6.16 24.90
CA THR A 58 -16.57 -6.49 24.71
C THR A 58 -17.44 -5.24 24.76
N ILE A 59 -18.19 -4.96 23.68
CA ILE A 59 -19.24 -3.94 23.63
C ILE A 59 -20.54 -4.65 23.27
N ALA A 60 -21.62 -4.37 24.02
CA ALA A 60 -22.94 -4.96 23.79
C ALA A 60 -22.92 -6.50 23.66
N GLY A 61 -22.10 -7.17 24.50
CA GLY A 61 -21.98 -8.63 24.51
C GLY A 61 -21.22 -9.23 23.32
N LYS A 62 -20.67 -8.42 22.40
CA LYS A 62 -19.84 -8.89 21.28
C LYS A 62 -18.43 -8.33 21.34
N ARG A 63 -17.47 -9.16 20.92
CA ARG A 63 -16.03 -8.82 20.93
C ARG A 63 -15.68 -7.87 19.79
N THR A 64 -15.49 -6.60 20.12
CA THR A 64 -14.98 -5.55 19.25
C THR A 64 -13.46 -5.63 19.23
N VAL A 65 -12.85 -5.43 18.05
CA VAL A 65 -11.40 -5.53 17.88
C VAL A 65 -10.86 -4.17 17.44
N LEU A 66 -9.88 -3.66 18.18
CA LEU A 66 -9.11 -2.47 17.81
C LEU A 66 -7.71 -2.91 17.43
N SER A 67 -7.30 -2.58 16.21
CA SER A 67 -5.97 -2.85 15.69
C SER A 67 -5.25 -1.53 15.38
N GLY A 68 -3.96 -1.47 15.66
CA GLY A 68 -3.07 -0.38 15.29
C GLY A 68 -1.95 -0.91 14.41
N HIS A 69 -1.54 -0.12 13.43
CA HIS A 69 -0.43 -0.42 12.54
C HIS A 69 0.43 0.83 12.37
N ALA A 70 1.74 0.68 12.52
CA ALA A 70 2.69 1.77 12.31
C ALA A 70 3.98 1.22 11.68
N TYR A 71 4.61 2.04 10.85
CA TYR A 71 5.94 1.73 10.35
C TYR A 71 6.78 2.98 10.13
N ILE A 72 8.09 2.79 10.16
CA ILE A 72 9.08 3.73 9.68
C ILE A 72 10.08 2.99 8.80
N LYS A 73 10.23 3.48 7.56
CA LYS A 73 11.05 2.88 6.53
C LYS A 73 12.00 3.94 5.97
N ASN A 74 13.26 3.59 5.79
CA ASN A 74 14.25 4.34 5.02
C ASN A 74 14.78 3.38 3.96
N LEU A 75 14.30 3.49 2.73
CA LEU A 75 14.50 2.50 1.66
C LEU A 75 15.45 3.05 0.61
N THR A 76 16.42 2.24 0.22
CA THR A 76 17.32 2.55 -0.88
C THR A 76 16.58 2.38 -2.20
N PRO A 77 16.73 3.31 -3.16
CA PRO A 77 16.12 3.16 -4.47
C PRO A 77 16.64 1.91 -5.18
N ASN A 78 15.73 1.12 -5.74
CA ASN A 78 16.10 -0.13 -6.39
C ASN A 78 16.91 0.14 -7.68
N TYR A 79 17.58 -0.88 -8.19
CA TYR A 79 18.43 -0.73 -9.37
C TYR A 79 17.70 -0.16 -10.58
N LEU A 80 16.48 -0.63 -10.89
CA LEU A 80 15.73 -0.19 -12.07
C LEU A 80 15.17 1.23 -11.96
N GLN A 81 14.94 1.71 -10.73
CA GLN A 81 14.59 3.11 -10.47
C GLN A 81 15.77 4.02 -10.81
N LYS A 82 16.99 3.65 -10.40
CA LYS A 82 18.23 4.41 -10.65
C LYS A 82 18.73 4.26 -12.09
N HIS A 83 18.70 3.05 -12.63
CA HIS A 83 19.33 2.70 -13.90
C HIS A 83 18.33 1.96 -14.79
N TYR A 84 17.98 2.59 -15.91
CA TYR A 84 17.13 1.98 -16.90
C TYR A 84 17.64 2.27 -18.29
N HIS A 85 17.72 1.23 -19.11
CA HIS A 85 18.22 1.31 -20.46
C HIS A 85 17.33 0.46 -21.37
N SER A 86 16.62 1.12 -22.28
CA SER A 86 15.77 0.52 -23.29
C SER A 86 15.91 1.31 -24.61
N LYS A 87 15.17 0.89 -25.64
CA LYS A 87 15.11 1.61 -26.92
C LYS A 87 14.46 3.00 -26.78
N TYR A 88 13.46 3.14 -25.91
CA TYR A 88 12.63 4.35 -25.81
C TYR A 88 12.98 5.23 -24.61
N PHE A 89 13.52 4.62 -23.56
CA PHE A 89 13.91 5.32 -22.34
C PHE A 89 15.30 4.91 -21.88
N TRP A 90 16.05 5.92 -21.45
CA TRP A 90 17.37 5.76 -20.87
C TRP A 90 17.51 6.78 -19.74
N TRP A 91 17.76 6.31 -18.52
CA TRP A 91 18.26 7.16 -17.46
C TRP A 91 19.28 6.46 -16.57
N ASN A 92 20.12 7.29 -15.96
CA ASN A 92 20.99 6.93 -14.87
C ASN A 92 20.89 8.05 -13.84
N LYS A 93 20.29 7.77 -12.68
CA LYS A 93 19.89 8.73 -11.66
C LYS A 93 20.44 8.29 -10.30
N ASP A 94 21.08 9.23 -9.62
CA ASP A 94 21.44 9.08 -8.21
C ASP A 94 20.32 9.67 -7.36
N PHE A 95 19.50 8.78 -6.80
CA PHE A 95 18.40 9.13 -5.91
C PHE A 95 18.80 8.97 -4.45
N ASN A 96 18.26 9.83 -3.60
CA ASN A 96 18.37 9.67 -2.15
C ASN A 96 17.44 8.56 -1.66
N ASN A 97 17.70 8.05 -0.45
CA ASN A 97 16.80 7.09 0.20
C ASN A 97 15.41 7.68 0.43
N MET A 98 14.39 6.86 0.17
CA MET A 98 12.99 7.16 0.39
C MET A 98 12.64 6.93 1.86
N ARG A 99 12.09 7.94 2.54
CA ARG A 99 11.62 7.80 3.91
C ARG A 99 10.10 7.74 3.93
N ARG A 100 9.54 6.72 4.59
CA ARG A 100 8.08 6.56 4.78
C ARG A 100 7.78 6.36 6.24
N VAL A 101 6.84 7.12 6.77
CA VAL A 101 6.33 7.01 8.14
C VAL A 101 4.82 6.85 8.07
N PHE A 102 4.29 5.77 8.62
CA PHE A 102 2.86 5.53 8.65
C PHE A 102 2.41 5.26 10.09
N VAL A 103 1.22 5.75 10.41
CA VAL A 103 0.48 5.38 11.60
C VAL A 103 -0.99 5.28 11.25
N GLY A 104 -1.65 4.22 11.70
CA GLY A 104 -3.07 4.02 11.48
C GLY A 104 -3.67 3.00 12.41
N GLY A 105 -4.99 2.89 12.35
CA GLY A 105 -5.74 1.95 13.15
C GLY A 105 -7.05 1.55 12.49
N LYS A 106 -7.59 0.43 12.96
CA LYS A 106 -8.86 -0.15 12.50
C LYS A 106 -9.69 -0.56 13.72
N LEU A 107 -10.98 -0.24 13.69
CA LEU A 107 -11.95 -0.67 14.69
C LEU A 107 -13.00 -1.54 14.01
N TYR A 108 -13.04 -2.82 14.34
CA TYR A 108 -14.04 -3.77 13.86
C TYR A 108 -15.16 -3.94 14.89
N ILE A 109 -16.37 -3.61 14.47
CA ILE A 109 -17.60 -3.64 15.26
C ILE A 109 -18.45 -4.84 14.81
N PRO A 110 -18.52 -5.93 15.59
CA PRO A 110 -19.12 -7.20 15.15
C PRO A 110 -20.65 -7.21 15.12
N PHE A 111 -21.34 -6.31 15.85
CA PHE A 111 -22.81 -6.32 15.88
C PHE A 111 -23.44 -5.70 14.64
N THR A 112 -22.76 -4.73 14.03
CA THR A 112 -23.12 -4.17 12.72
C THR A 112 -22.28 -4.72 11.59
N ASN A 113 -21.19 -5.45 11.87
CA ASN A 113 -20.22 -5.88 10.87
C ASN A 113 -19.63 -4.68 10.10
N THR A 114 -19.27 -3.65 10.88
CA THR A 114 -18.66 -2.40 10.39
C THR A 114 -17.19 -2.38 10.74
N THR A 115 -16.34 -1.94 9.82
CA THR A 115 -14.94 -1.62 10.11
C THR A 115 -14.69 -0.14 9.85
N LEU A 116 -14.23 0.57 10.87
CA LEU A 116 -13.71 1.93 10.74
C LEU A 116 -12.20 1.87 10.62
N SER A 117 -11.61 2.72 9.80
CA SER A 117 -10.15 2.80 9.63
C SER A 117 -9.71 4.23 9.45
N VAL A 118 -8.53 4.54 9.98
CA VAL A 118 -7.87 5.84 9.81
C VAL A 118 -6.37 5.61 9.70
N GLY A 119 -5.70 6.36 8.85
CA GLY A 119 -4.26 6.29 8.70
C GLY A 119 -3.68 7.57 8.13
N VAL A 120 -2.47 7.89 8.55
CA VAL A 120 -1.68 9.00 8.03
C VAL A 120 -0.33 8.47 7.62
N GLU A 121 0.07 8.78 6.40
CA GLU A 121 1.39 8.48 5.85
C GLU A 121 2.13 9.78 5.53
N ASN A 122 3.42 9.82 5.86
CA ASN A 122 4.34 10.85 5.42
C ASN A 122 5.44 10.22 4.58
N LEU A 123 5.61 10.71 3.35
CA LEU A 123 6.61 10.24 2.40
C LEU A 123 7.56 11.38 2.07
N GLN A 124 8.85 11.14 2.18
CA GLN A 124 9.93 12.06 1.83
C GLN A 124 10.85 11.41 0.81
N ASN A 125 11.39 12.22 -0.11
CA ASN A 125 12.22 11.75 -1.23
C ASN A 125 11.49 10.71 -2.10
N TYR A 126 10.17 10.82 -2.24
CA TYR A 126 9.36 9.82 -2.93
C TYR A 126 9.71 9.77 -4.41
N ILE A 127 10.01 8.57 -4.92
CA ILE A 127 10.33 8.33 -6.33
C ILE A 127 9.06 7.89 -7.05
N TYR A 128 8.77 8.55 -8.17
CA TYR A 128 7.59 8.32 -8.99
C TYR A 128 7.91 8.57 -10.46
N PHE A 129 7.05 8.10 -11.36
CA PHE A 129 7.12 8.46 -12.77
C PHE A 129 6.24 9.68 -13.02
N ASP A 130 6.83 10.76 -13.52
CA ASP A 130 6.11 12.00 -13.79
C ASP A 130 5.24 11.91 -15.06
N LYS A 131 4.55 13.00 -15.39
CA LYS A 131 3.69 13.09 -16.58
C LYS A 131 4.44 12.80 -17.90
N ASP A 132 5.76 13.02 -17.91
CA ASP A 132 6.63 12.83 -19.07
C ASP A 132 7.29 11.44 -19.05
N ARG A 133 6.81 10.53 -18.16
CA ARG A 133 7.24 9.14 -17.99
C ARG A 133 8.69 9.02 -17.53
N ASN A 134 9.23 10.09 -16.93
CA ASN A 134 10.58 10.09 -16.37
C ASN A 134 10.55 9.68 -14.90
N SER A 135 11.55 8.91 -14.49
CA SER A 135 11.80 8.64 -13.07
C SER A 135 12.25 9.94 -12.38
N ALA A 136 11.42 10.43 -11.46
CA ALA A 136 11.62 11.68 -10.72
C ALA A 136 11.54 11.42 -9.22
N GLN A 137 12.25 12.25 -8.44
CA GLN A 137 12.22 12.19 -6.98
C GLN A 137 11.70 13.52 -6.42
N TYR A 138 10.64 13.46 -5.63
CA TYR A 138 10.13 14.62 -4.90
C TYR A 138 10.78 14.70 -3.52
N SER A 139 11.68 15.68 -3.32
CA SER A 139 12.51 15.80 -2.12
C SER A 139 11.74 16.24 -0.86
N SER A 140 10.64 16.97 -1.05
CA SER A 140 9.80 17.47 0.04
C SER A 140 8.84 16.40 0.56
N ASN A 141 8.19 16.68 1.68
CA ASN A 141 7.27 15.74 2.29
C ASN A 141 5.90 15.77 1.60
N VAL A 142 5.38 14.59 1.25
CA VAL A 142 3.98 14.39 0.84
C VAL A 142 3.27 13.66 1.97
N GLN A 143 2.19 14.25 2.48
CA GLN A 143 1.35 13.62 3.49
C GLN A 143 0.10 13.06 2.84
N VAL A 144 -0.27 11.83 3.19
CA VAL A 144 -1.50 11.17 2.75
C VAL A 144 -2.33 10.83 3.98
N LEU A 145 -3.54 11.35 4.07
CA LEU A 145 -4.52 11.00 5.10
C LEU A 145 -5.59 10.11 4.47
N THR A 146 -5.89 8.98 5.09
CA THR A 146 -6.93 8.04 4.67
C THR A 146 -7.90 7.78 5.82
N VAL A 147 -9.19 7.86 5.54
CA VAL A 147 -10.28 7.49 6.45
C VAL A 147 -11.21 6.56 5.69
N GLY A 148 -11.51 5.40 6.26
CA GLY A 148 -12.32 4.39 5.59
C GLY A 148 -13.41 3.83 6.49
N VAL A 149 -14.57 3.55 5.89
CA VAL A 149 -15.68 2.83 6.52
C VAL A 149 -16.04 1.66 5.63
N GLU A 150 -16.08 0.47 6.21
CA GLU A 150 -16.55 -0.75 5.56
C GLU A 150 -17.79 -1.24 6.30
N GLN A 151 -18.81 -1.67 5.55
CA GLN A 151 -20.08 -2.11 6.08
C GLN A 151 -20.55 -3.34 5.30
N ASN A 152 -20.56 -4.49 5.97
CA ASN A 152 -20.87 -5.78 5.36
C ASN A 152 -22.19 -6.32 5.92
N LEU A 153 -23.27 -6.19 5.17
CA LEU A 153 -24.60 -6.61 5.59
C LEU A 153 -24.90 -8.03 5.08
N ARG A 154 -25.45 -8.87 5.95
CA ARG A 154 -25.86 -10.25 5.60
C ARG A 154 -27.29 -10.49 6.06
N LEU A 155 -28.14 -10.90 5.12
CA LEU A 155 -29.54 -11.23 5.34
C LEU A 155 -29.86 -12.54 4.60
N GLY A 156 -29.67 -13.68 5.29
CA GLY A 156 -29.82 -15.01 4.71
C GLY A 156 -28.80 -15.24 3.59
N VAL A 157 -29.29 -15.50 2.37
CA VAL A 157 -28.45 -15.66 1.18
C VAL A 157 -27.97 -14.33 0.59
N PHE A 158 -28.61 -13.21 0.94
CA PHE A 158 -28.25 -11.90 0.43
C PHE A 158 -27.10 -11.28 1.23
N ASN A 159 -26.11 -10.77 0.52
CA ASN A 159 -24.94 -10.09 1.05
C ASN A 159 -24.78 -8.74 0.35
N TRP A 160 -24.44 -7.72 1.13
CA TRP A 160 -24.18 -6.38 0.62
C TRP A 160 -22.96 -5.79 1.31
N ASP A 161 -21.85 -5.77 0.58
CA ASP A 161 -20.55 -5.32 1.06
C ASP A 161 -20.29 -3.91 0.52
N ASN A 162 -20.04 -2.96 1.41
CA ASN A 162 -19.82 -1.55 1.07
C ASN A 162 -18.51 -1.07 1.66
N ARG A 163 -17.77 -0.28 0.90
CA ARG A 163 -16.55 0.40 1.36
C ARG A 163 -16.54 1.82 0.84
N VAL A 164 -16.38 2.77 1.75
CA VAL A 164 -16.21 4.19 1.44
C VAL A 164 -14.87 4.62 2.01
N VAL A 165 -14.01 5.19 1.17
CA VAL A 165 -12.69 5.69 1.56
C VAL A 165 -12.61 7.15 1.18
N TYR A 166 -12.35 8.00 2.16
CA TYR A 166 -11.92 9.37 1.96
C TYR A 166 -10.40 9.43 2.05
N GLN A 167 -9.74 10.03 1.06
CA GLN A 167 -8.28 10.16 1.06
C GLN A 167 -7.86 11.53 0.55
N THR A 168 -6.84 12.13 1.15
CA THR A 168 -6.27 13.38 0.67
C THR A 168 -4.76 13.30 0.62
N SER A 169 -4.17 13.85 -0.42
CA SER A 169 -2.72 13.95 -0.62
C SER A 169 -2.30 15.42 -0.55
N GLY A 170 -1.23 15.70 0.19
CA GLY A 170 -0.62 17.03 0.23
C GLY A 170 0.00 17.45 -1.10
N ASN A 171 0.22 16.51 -2.02
CA ASN A 171 0.66 16.79 -3.37
C ASN A 171 0.07 15.77 -4.35
N GLN A 172 -1.03 16.16 -5.01
CA GLN A 172 -1.71 15.38 -6.03
C GLN A 172 -0.87 15.20 -7.32
N GLU A 173 0.23 15.94 -7.45
CA GLU A 173 1.16 15.76 -8.56
C GLU A 173 2.03 14.52 -8.45
N VAL A 174 2.39 14.22 -7.21
CA VAL A 174 3.35 13.18 -6.83
C VAL A 174 2.61 11.91 -6.42
N ILE A 175 1.52 12.04 -5.65
CA ILE A 175 0.69 10.92 -5.22
C ILE A 175 -0.77 11.23 -5.58
N PRO A 176 -1.22 10.86 -6.79
CA PRO A 176 -2.58 11.10 -7.23
C PRO A 176 -3.53 10.08 -6.60
N VAL A 177 -4.48 10.58 -5.81
CA VAL A 177 -5.48 9.77 -5.10
C VAL A 177 -6.87 10.40 -5.24
N PRO A 178 -7.93 9.62 -5.50
CA PRO A 178 -9.29 10.15 -5.47
C PRO A 178 -9.64 10.61 -4.05
N THR A 179 -10.33 11.74 -3.95
CA THR A 179 -10.79 12.26 -2.66
C THR A 179 -11.79 11.33 -1.99
N VAL A 180 -12.70 10.76 -2.77
CA VAL A 180 -13.64 9.73 -2.29
C VAL A 180 -13.64 8.56 -3.27
N SER A 181 -13.53 7.35 -2.71
CA SER A 181 -13.70 6.08 -3.41
C SER A 181 -14.80 5.29 -2.75
N ILE A 182 -15.75 4.79 -3.55
CA ILE A 182 -16.87 3.97 -3.10
C ILE A 182 -16.82 2.66 -3.88
N TYR A 183 -16.89 1.56 -3.13
CA TYR A 183 -17.12 0.23 -3.65
C TYR A 183 -18.40 -0.32 -3.01
N SER A 184 -19.27 -0.89 -3.82
CA SER A 184 -20.49 -1.55 -3.35
C SER A 184 -20.69 -2.83 -4.14
N ASN A 185 -20.92 -3.94 -3.46
CA ASN A 185 -21.14 -5.24 -4.07
C ASN A 185 -22.34 -5.92 -3.42
N MET A 186 -23.34 -6.22 -4.25
CA MET A 186 -24.56 -6.93 -3.85
C MET A 186 -24.56 -8.31 -4.48
N TYR A 187 -24.66 -9.37 -3.69
CA TYR A 187 -24.68 -10.74 -4.20
C TYR A 187 -25.54 -11.68 -3.38
N LEU A 188 -26.14 -12.64 -4.08
CA LEU A 188 -26.78 -13.81 -3.50
C LEU A 188 -25.74 -14.93 -3.43
N LYS A 189 -25.56 -15.51 -2.24
CA LYS A 189 -24.72 -16.67 -2.00
C LYS A 189 -25.57 -17.77 -1.37
N ALA A 190 -25.82 -18.84 -2.11
CA ALA A 190 -26.68 -19.94 -1.67
C ALA A 190 -26.04 -21.29 -1.99
N LEU A 191 -26.21 -22.25 -1.07
CA LEU A 191 -25.90 -23.65 -1.35
C LEU A 191 -27.04 -24.25 -2.16
N ILE A 192 -26.75 -24.82 -3.33
CA ILE A 192 -27.77 -25.46 -4.19
C ILE A 192 -27.84 -26.96 -3.91
N VAL A 193 -26.68 -27.62 -3.85
CA VAL A 193 -26.50 -29.04 -3.47
C VAL A 193 -25.24 -29.16 -2.61
N ASN A 194 -25.11 -30.26 -1.85
CA ASN A 194 -24.17 -30.47 -0.74
C ASN A 194 -22.77 -29.85 -0.89
N GLU A 195 -22.20 -29.79 -2.10
CA GLU A 195 -20.87 -29.22 -2.36
C GLU A 195 -20.86 -28.02 -3.32
N LEU A 196 -22.00 -27.63 -3.92
CA LEU A 196 -22.09 -26.54 -4.89
C LEU A 196 -22.69 -25.27 -4.26
N THR A 197 -21.84 -24.28 -4.05
CA THR A 197 -22.26 -22.92 -3.68
C THR A 197 -22.38 -22.05 -4.93
N PHE A 198 -23.58 -21.51 -5.15
CA PHE A 198 -23.83 -20.53 -6.20
C PHE A 198 -23.66 -19.11 -5.65
N GLN A 199 -22.99 -18.26 -6.43
CA GLN A 199 -22.84 -16.85 -6.14
C GLN A 199 -23.16 -16.03 -7.38
N PHE A 200 -24.12 -15.12 -7.26
CA PHE A 200 -24.51 -14.20 -8.34
C PHE A 200 -24.70 -12.80 -7.77
N GLY A 201 -24.12 -11.80 -8.42
CA GLY A 201 -24.15 -10.44 -7.91
C GLY A 201 -23.68 -9.42 -8.92
N VAL A 202 -23.71 -8.17 -8.48
CA VAL A 202 -23.25 -7.00 -9.22
C VAL A 202 -22.41 -6.16 -8.29
N ASP A 203 -21.26 -5.71 -8.78
CA ASP A 203 -20.42 -4.74 -8.12
C ASP A 203 -20.39 -3.40 -8.87
N ALA A 204 -20.15 -2.34 -8.11
CA ALA A 204 -20.00 -0.98 -8.62
C ALA A 204 -18.83 -0.30 -7.92
N HIS A 205 -18.06 0.44 -8.72
CA HIS A 205 -16.95 1.26 -8.27
C HIS A 205 -17.20 2.71 -8.69
N TYR A 206 -17.07 3.63 -7.74
CA TYR A 206 -17.19 5.07 -7.99
C TYR A 206 -16.01 5.79 -7.37
N HIS A 207 -15.38 6.67 -8.13
CA HIS A 207 -14.27 7.50 -7.68
C HIS A 207 -14.57 8.94 -8.06
N THR A 208 -14.31 9.87 -7.15
CA THR A 208 -14.32 11.31 -7.48
C THR A 208 -13.29 11.61 -8.55
N ALA A 209 -13.53 12.63 -9.37
CA ALA A 209 -12.60 13.05 -10.42
C ALA A 209 -11.18 13.27 -9.89
N TYR A 210 -10.21 12.63 -10.53
CA TYR A 210 -8.79 12.76 -10.24
C TYR A 210 -7.99 12.31 -11.47
N PHE A 211 -6.72 12.70 -11.53
CA PHE A 211 -5.79 12.19 -12.54
C PHE A 211 -5.31 10.79 -12.15
N SER A 212 -6.00 9.77 -12.66
CA SER A 212 -5.58 8.38 -12.44
C SER A 212 -4.25 8.09 -13.14
N PRO A 213 -3.31 7.35 -12.53
CA PRO A 213 -2.06 6.98 -13.18
C PRO A 213 -2.29 6.29 -14.53
N GLY A 214 -1.59 6.78 -15.55
CA GLY A 214 -1.51 6.15 -16.87
C GLY A 214 -0.55 4.97 -16.83
N TYR A 215 -0.74 3.99 -17.71
CA TYR A 215 0.18 2.86 -17.85
C TYR A 215 1.11 3.08 -19.05
N GLU A 216 2.42 2.94 -18.85
CA GLU A 216 3.42 2.95 -19.93
C GLU A 216 3.93 1.53 -20.19
N PRO A 217 3.48 0.86 -21.27
CA PRO A 217 3.85 -0.52 -21.58
C PRO A 217 5.36 -0.73 -21.80
N ALA A 218 6.08 0.27 -22.33
CA ALA A 218 7.51 0.13 -22.57
C ALA A 218 8.31 0.10 -21.25
N LEU A 219 7.83 0.78 -20.21
CA LEU A 219 8.41 0.76 -18.87
C LEU A 219 7.84 -0.37 -18.00
N LEU A 220 6.66 -0.88 -18.33
CA LEU A 220 5.84 -1.75 -17.48
C LEU A 220 5.52 -1.10 -16.13
N GLN A 221 5.34 0.22 -16.13
CA GLN A 221 5.13 1.03 -14.93
C GLN A 221 3.95 2.00 -15.13
N PHE A 222 3.33 2.39 -14.02
CA PHE A 222 2.38 3.49 -14.00
C PHE A 222 3.11 4.82 -13.85
N TYR A 223 2.57 5.87 -14.47
CA TYR A 223 3.06 7.23 -14.40
C TYR A 223 1.93 8.21 -14.10
N ASN A 224 2.28 9.33 -13.46
CA ASN A 224 1.31 10.33 -13.04
C ASN A 224 0.93 11.23 -14.22
N GLN A 225 0.01 10.76 -15.07
CA GLN A 225 -0.51 11.54 -16.19
C GLN A 225 -1.22 12.82 -15.71
N ARG A 226 -1.30 13.82 -16.59
CA ARG A 226 -1.93 15.13 -16.34
C ARG A 226 -2.99 15.48 -17.40
N GLU A 227 -3.42 14.47 -18.14
CA GLU A 227 -4.39 14.55 -19.22
C GLU A 227 -5.68 13.83 -18.82
#